data_AF-A0A916ZR58-F1
#
_entry.id   AF-A0A916ZR58-F1
#
_cell.length_a   1.000
_cell.length_b   1.000
_cell.length_c   1.000
_cell.angle_alpha   90.00
_cell.angle_beta   90.00
_cell.angle_gamma   90.00
#
_symmetry.space_group_name_H-M   'P 1'
#
loop_
_entity.id
_entity.type
_entity.pdbx_description
1 polymer ?
#
loop_
_entity_poly.entity_id
_entity_poly.type
_entity_poly.pdbx_seq_one_letter_code
_entity_poly.pdbx_strand_id
1 'polypeptide(L)' 'MIEFVYAGVGIVLLLTLLFIFRNKLNQNKKINYILVIAFIFIFLGIFFNDKPAIGYTFLALGASIAIIERIRSRRKS' A
#
# COMPACT_ATOMS: atom_id res chain seq x y z
N MET A 1 -16.26 4.72 -18.72
CA MET A 1 -15.39 3.62 -18.25
C MET A 1 -14.18 4.15 -17.48
N ILE A 2 -13.50 5.18 -18.01
CA ILE A 2 -12.32 5.83 -17.40
C ILE A 2 -12.63 6.48 -16.02
N GLU A 3 -13.81 7.09 -15.85
CA GLU A 3 -14.20 7.73 -14.58
C GLU A 3 -14.36 6.75 -13.40
N PHE A 4 -14.82 5.53 -13.67
CA PHE A 4 -14.93 4.49 -12.65
C PHE A 4 -13.56 3.98 -12.19
N VAL A 5 -12.56 4.02 -13.07
CA VAL A 5 -11.18 3.68 -12.73
C VAL A 5 -10.60 4.74 -11.81
N TYR A 6 -10.78 6.04 -12.13
CA TYR A 6 -10.33 7.13 -11.25
C TYR A 6 -11.05 7.15 -9.90
N ALA A 7 -12.36 6.88 -9.89
CA ALA A 7 -13.13 6.75 -8.66
C ALA A 7 -12.64 5.57 -7.80
N GLY A 8 -12.36 4.41 -8.42
CA GLY A 8 -11.79 3.26 -7.74
C GLY A 8 -10.41 3.53 -7.15
N VAL A 9 -9.53 4.19 -7.92
CA VAL A 9 -8.21 4.61 -7.46
C VAL A 9 -8.32 5.60 -6.28
N GLY A 10 -9.23 6.56 -6.36
CA GLY A 10 -9.49 7.52 -5.28
C GLY A 10 -9.97 6.86 -4.00
N ILE A 11 -10.86 5.87 -4.08
CA ILE A 11 -11.37 5.11 -2.93
C ILE A 11 -10.25 4.28 -2.29
N VAL A 12 -9.41 3.61 -3.09
CA VAL A 12 -8.25 2.85 -2.58
C VAL A 12 -7.26 3.78 -1.87
N LEU A 13 -6.97 4.96 -2.45
CA LEU A 13 -6.17 6.02 -1.82
C LEU A 13 -6.74 6.44 -0.47
N LEU A 14 -8.05 6.70 -0.42
CA LEU A 14 -8.74 7.16 0.77
C LEU A 14 -8.73 6.10 1.88
N LEU A 15 -9.01 4.84 1.53
CA LEU A 15 -8.96 3.71 2.47
C LEU A 15 -7.54 3.47 2.99
N THR A 16 -6.52 3.62 2.15
CA THR A 16 -5.13 3.46 2.52
C THR A 16 -4.68 4.55 3.50
N LEU A 17 -5.02 5.82 3.19
CA LEU A 17 -4.78 6.95 4.08
C LEU A 17 -5.51 6.77 5.42
N LEU A 18 -6.79 6.39 5.39
CA LEU A 18 -7.57 6.11 6.61
C LEU A 18 -6.96 4.98 7.44
N PHE A 19 -6.46 3.92 6.80
CA PHE A 19 -5.83 2.80 7.49
C PHE A 19 -4.51 3.21 8.15
N ILE A 20 -3.66 3.96 7.44
CA ILE A 20 -2.41 4.49 7.98
C ILE A 20 -2.69 5.45 9.14
N PHE A 21 -3.62 6.38 8.99
CA PHE A 21 -3.98 7.35 10.03
C PHE A 21 -4.61 6.69 11.25
N ARG A 22 -5.57 5.76 11.08
CA ARG A 22 -6.15 5.01 12.21
C ARG A 22 -5.08 4.21 12.96
N ASN A 23 -4.14 3.60 12.25
CA ASN A 23 -3.10 2.79 12.87
C ASN A 23 -2.03 3.64 13.59
N LYS A 24 -1.80 4.89 13.13
CA LYS A 24 -0.90 5.86 13.77
C LYS A 24 -1.51 6.53 15.01
N LEU A 25 -2.82 6.77 15.02
CA LEU A 25 -3.48 7.44 16.14
C LEU A 25 -3.52 6.59 17.40
N ASN A 26 -3.56 5.25 17.26
CA ASN A 26 -3.72 4.35 18.39
C ASN A 26 -2.42 3.88 19.02
N GLN A 27 -1.25 3.99 18.37
CA GLN A 27 -0.02 3.42 18.92
C GLN A 27 1.17 4.36 18.67
N ASN A 28 1.88 4.72 19.74
CA ASN A 28 3.23 5.32 19.77
C ASN A 28 4.30 4.39 19.13
N LYS A 29 3.96 3.71 18.03
CA LYS A 29 4.81 2.75 17.35
C LYS A 29 5.69 3.49 16.36
N LYS A 30 6.99 3.19 16.44
CA LYS A 30 8.01 3.65 15.50
C LYS A 30 7.54 3.42 14.07
N ILE A 31 7.70 4.44 13.22
CA ILE A 31 7.39 4.37 11.81
C ILE A 31 8.15 3.18 11.21
N ASN A 32 7.40 2.26 10.61
CA ASN A 32 7.99 1.11 9.95
C ASN A 32 8.29 1.48 8.49
N TYR A 33 9.54 1.83 8.22
CA TYR A 33 10.00 2.23 6.89
C TYR A 33 9.74 1.15 5.81
N ILE A 34 9.71 -0.13 6.18
CA ILE A 34 9.41 -1.23 5.23
C ILE A 34 7.96 -1.15 4.76
N LEU A 35 7.03 -0.83 5.66
CA LEU A 35 5.63 -0.58 5.29
C LEU A 35 5.48 0.66 4.41
N VAL A 36 6.25 1.72 4.67
CA VAL A 36 6.26 2.91 3.82
C VAL A 36 6.74 2.56 2.40
N ILE A 37 7.80 1.78 2.27
CA ILE A 37 8.30 1.29 0.98
C ILE A 37 7.23 0.44 0.28
N ALA A 38 6.58 -0.48 0.99
CA ALA A 38 5.50 -1.30 0.44
C ALA A 38 4.38 -0.44 -0.17
N PHE A 39 3.98 0.64 0.53
CA PHE A 39 2.97 1.57 0.01
C PHE A 39 3.47 2.36 -1.21
N ILE A 40 4.73 2.79 -1.23
CA ILE A 40 5.32 3.46 -2.41
C ILE A 40 5.24 2.56 -3.64
N PHE A 41 5.56 1.26 -3.50
CA PHE A 41 5.42 0.29 -4.58
C PHE A 41 3.96 0.14 -5.04
N ILE A 42 3.01 0.08 -4.11
CA ILE A 42 1.58 0.03 -4.45
C ILE A 42 1.16 1.29 -5.22
N PHE A 43 1.60 2.48 -4.79
CA PHE A 43 1.32 3.74 -5.47
C PHE A 43 1.91 3.80 -6.87
N LEU A 44 3.17 3.37 -7.04
CA LEU A 44 3.79 3.23 -8.35
C LEU A 44 2.97 2.30 -9.26
N GLY A 45 2.47 1.19 -8.72
CA GLY A 45 1.66 0.24 -9.48
C GLY A 45 0.34 0.84 -9.97
N ILE A 46 -0.29 1.66 -9.14
CA ILE A 46 -1.50 2.43 -9.52
C ILE A 46 -1.17 3.52 -10.54
N PHE A 47 -0.02 4.18 -10.40
CA PHE A 47 0.40 5.25 -11.32
C PHE A 47 0.72 4.72 -12.72
N PHE A 48 1.24 3.50 -12.81
CA PHE A 48 1.48 2.79 -14.07
C PHE A 48 0.23 2.05 -14.61
N ASN A 49 -0.97 2.58 -14.37
CA ASN A 49 -2.22 2.01 -14.89
C ASN A 49 -2.21 1.84 -16.42
N ASP A 50 -1.51 2.74 -17.12
CA ASP A 50 -1.38 2.72 -18.58
C ASP A 50 -0.53 1.54 -19.10
N LYS A 51 0.26 0.92 -18.21
CA LYS A 51 1.09 -0.25 -18.50
C LYS A 51 0.76 -1.36 -17.49
N PRO A 52 -0.32 -2.12 -17.69
CA PRO A 52 -0.86 -3.05 -16.70
C PRO A 52 0.17 -4.08 -16.23
N ALA A 53 1.05 -4.58 -17.11
CA ALA A 53 2.11 -5.51 -16.72
C ALA A 53 3.06 -4.92 -15.66
N ILE A 54 3.44 -3.65 -15.80
CA ILE A 54 4.30 -2.94 -14.86
C ILE A 54 3.50 -2.60 -13.59
N GLY A 55 2.27 -2.10 -13.77
CA GLY A 55 1.37 -1.76 -12.66
C GLY A 55 1.12 -2.93 -11.71
N TYR A 56 0.76 -4.10 -12.24
CA TYR A 56 0.55 -5.32 -11.47
C TYR A 56 1.81 -5.84 -10.80
N THR A 57 2.97 -5.68 -11.44
CA THR A 57 4.26 -6.07 -10.84
C THR A 57 4.55 -5.23 -9.60
N PHE A 58 4.39 -3.92 -9.69
CA PHE A 58 4.58 -3.00 -8.57
C PHE A 58 3.57 -3.25 -7.44
N LEU A 59 2.30 -3.50 -7.78
CA LEU A 59 1.27 -3.89 -6.82
C LEU A 59 1.63 -5.19 -6.09
N ALA A 60 2.01 -6.23 -6.83
CA ALA A 60 2.38 -7.53 -6.28
C ALA A 60 3.61 -7.44 -5.37
N LEU A 61 4.62 -6.66 -5.77
CA LEU A 61 5.82 -6.42 -4.95
C LEU A 61 5.47 -5.67 -3.66
N GLY A 62 4.70 -4.59 -3.75
CA GLY A 62 4.30 -3.80 -2.57
C GLY A 62 3.45 -4.63 -1.61
N ALA A 63 2.49 -5.40 -2.11
CA ALA A 63 1.70 -6.33 -1.30
C ALA A 63 2.56 -7.41 -0.64
N SER A 64 3.52 -7.98 -1.37
CA SER A 64 4.43 -9.00 -0.83
C SER A 64 5.29 -8.45 0.31
N ILE A 65 5.87 -7.25 0.14
CA ILE A 65 6.66 -6.60 1.18
C ILE A 65 5.80 -6.34 2.43
N ALA A 66 4.57 -5.87 2.26
CA ALA A 66 3.64 -5.66 3.38
C ALA A 66 3.32 -6.95 4.13
N ILE A 67 3.10 -8.06 3.42
CA ILE A 67 2.85 -9.38 4.01
C ILE A 67 4.08 -9.90 4.76
N ILE A 68 5.26 -9.84 4.13
CA ILE A 68 6.53 -10.26 4.75
C ILE A 68 6.76 -9.48 6.04
N GLU A 69 6.55 -8.16 6.01
CA GLU A 69 6.73 -7.34 7.21
C GLU A 69 5.71 -7.66 8.29
N ARG A 70 4.45 -7.96 7.93
CA ARG A 70 3.45 -8.43 8.89
C ARG A 70 3.86 -9.74 9.55
N ILE A 71 4.43 -10.69 8.78
CA ILE A 71 4.94 -11.96 9.30
C ILE A 71 6.15 -11.70 10.21
N ARG A 72 7.10 -10.86 9.78
CA ARG A 72 8.30 -10.51 10.54
C ARG A 72 7.96 -9.83 11.87
N SER A 73 7.02 -8.89 11.85
CA SER A 73 6.56 -8.17 13.03
C SER A 73 5.89 -9.10 14.05
N ARG A 74 5.29 -10.22 13.63
CA ARG A 74 4.72 -11.23 14.54
C ARG A 74 5.77 -12.13 15.17
N ARG A 75 6.89 -12.40 14.49
CA ARG A 75 8.00 -13.20 15.04
C ARG A 75 8.87 -12.45 16.04
N LYS A 76 8.85 -11.12 16.02
CA LYS A 76 9.67 -10.26 16.89
C LYS A 76 8.96 -9.81 18.16
N SER A 77 7.67 -10.12 18.29
CA SER A 77 6.85 -9.89 19.49
C SER A 77 6.69 -11.18 20.27
#